data_AF-A0AAP2G827-F1
#
_entry.id   AF-A0AAP2G827-F1
#
_cell.length_a   1.000
_cell.length_b   1.000
_cell.length_c   1.000
_cell.angle_alpha   90.00
_cell.angle_beta   90.00
_cell.angle_gamma   90.00
#
_symmetry.space_group_name_H-M   'P 1'
#
loop_
_entity.id
_entity.type
_entity.pdbx_description
1 polymer ?
#
loop_
_entity_poly.entity_id
_entity_poly.type
_entity_poly.pdbx_seq_one_letter_code
_entity_poly.pdbx_strand_id
1 'polypeptide(L)' 'MEDIRNLVERERAQALSHREWAHRLKGYGYSVAKTDVGVVVSSLPRGEVIMTL' A
#
# COMPACT_ATOMS: atom_id res chain seq x y z
N MET A 1 -10.56 1.57 -15.13
CA MET A 1 -10.02 0.71 -14.07
C MET A 1 -8.91 1.50 -13.42
N GLU A 2 -9.04 1.89 -12.15
CA GLU A 2 -7.97 2.63 -11.45
C GLU A 2 -6.86 1.62 -11.11
N ASP A 3 -5.66 1.82 -11.65
CA ASP A 3 -4.51 0.98 -11.36
C ASP A 3 -4.19 1.01 -9.87
N ILE A 4 -3.92 -0.15 -9.26
CA ILE A 4 -3.57 -0.28 -7.84
C ILE A 4 -2.40 0.65 -7.47
N ARG A 5 -1.46 0.86 -8.40
CA ARG A 5 -0.38 1.85 -8.26
C ARG A 5 -0.89 3.26 -7.99
N ASN A 6 -1.85 3.74 -8.78
CA ASN A 6 -2.42 5.08 -8.63
C ASN A 6 -3.14 5.25 -7.29
N LEU A 7 -3.88 4.24 -6.86
CA LEU A 7 -4.49 4.21 -5.54
C LEU A 7 -3.44 4.34 -4.44
N VAL A 8 -2.40 3.50 -4.50
CA VAL A 8 -1.35 3.44 -3.46
C VAL A 8 -0.57 4.75 -3.38
N GLU A 9 -0.19 5.34 -4.52
CA GLU A 9 0.53 6.60 -4.61
C GLU A 9 -0.32 7.80 -4.16
N ARG A 10 -1.60 7.85 -4.57
CA ARG A 10 -2.55 8.87 -4.13
C ARG A 10 -2.76 8.84 -2.61
N GLU A 11 -2.98 7.65 -2.05
CA GLU A 11 -3.16 7.48 -0.62
C GLU A 11 -1.88 7.85 0.14
N ARG A 12 -0.70 7.60 -0.45
CA ARG A 12 0.60 7.98 0.12
C ARG A 12 0.79 9.50 0.16
N ALA A 13 0.36 10.22 -0.88
CA ALA A 13 0.48 11.67 -0.97
C ALA A 13 -0.39 12.41 0.06
N GLN A 14 -1.53 11.82 0.44
CA GLN A 14 -2.47 12.41 1.41
C GLN A 14 -2.14 12.04 2.87
N ALA A 15 -1.44 10.94 3.11
CA ALA A 15 -1.15 10.47 4.46
C ALA A 15 0.00 11.26 5.11
N LEU A 16 -0.17 11.64 6.37
CA LEU A 16 0.82 12.39 7.15
C LEU A 16 1.92 11.48 7.71
N SER A 17 1.67 10.16 7.76
CA SER A 17 2.65 9.17 8.20
C SER A 17 2.52 7.85 7.46
N HIS A 18 3.59 7.05 7.49
CA HIS A 18 3.55 5.69 6.94
C HIS A 18 2.51 4.80 7.65
N ARG A 19 2.32 4.99 8.96
CA ARG A 19 1.34 4.24 9.75
C ARG A 19 -0.09 4.58 9.31
N GLU A 20 -0.38 5.87 9.11
CA GLU A 20 -1.67 6.32 8.61
C GLU A 20 -1.93 5.79 7.20
N TRP A 21 -0.95 5.91 6.31
CA TRP A 21 -1.03 5.36 4.96
C TRP A 21 -1.33 3.86 4.96
N ALA A 22 -0.61 3.08 5.77
CA ALA A 22 -0.83 1.65 5.90
C ALA A 22 -2.22 1.33 6.46
N HIS A 23 -2.73 2.14 7.40
CA HIS A 23 -4.08 2.00 7.91
C HIS A 23 -5.14 2.30 6.83
N ARG A 24 -4.96 3.33 6.02
CA ARG A 24 -5.86 3.65 4.90
C ARG A 24 -5.90 2.51 3.89
N LEU A 25 -4.75 1.96 3.50
CA LEU A 25 -4.66 0.84 2.55
C LEU A 25 -5.30 -0.45 3.05
N LYS A 26 -5.32 -0.70 4.36
CA LYS A 26 -6.06 -1.83 4.95
C LYS A 26 -7.57 -1.74 4.68
N GLY A 27 -8.14 -0.53 4.61
CA GLY A 27 -9.53 -0.31 4.23
C GLY A 27 -9.86 -0.78 2.80
N TYR A 28 -8.84 -0.85 1.94
CA TYR A 28 -8.93 -1.37 0.57
C TYR A 28 -8.53 -2.85 0.46
N GLY A 29 -8.19 -3.51 1.56
CA GLY A 29 -7.75 -4.90 1.57
C GLY A 29 -6.27 -5.07 1.18
N TYR A 30 -5.44 -4.02 1.28
CA TYR A 30 -4.02 -4.09 1.02
C TYR A 30 -3.19 -3.87 2.29
N SER A 31 -2.04 -4.52 2.36
CA SER A 31 -0.98 -4.27 3.33
C SER A 31 0.23 -3.66 2.65
N VAL A 32 0.91 -2.76 3.34
CA VAL A 32 2.18 -2.19 2.89
C VAL A 32 3.27 -2.38 3.93
N ALA A 33 4.45 -2.74 3.46
CA ALA A 33 5.64 -2.88 4.28
C ALA A 33 6.81 -2.14 3.63
N LYS A 34 7.44 -1.24 4.39
CA LYS A 34 8.73 -0.69 3.99
C LYS A 34 9.80 -1.78 4.07
N THR A 35 10.63 -1.81 3.04
CA THR A 35 11.83 -2.64 2.93
C THR A 35 13.01 -1.72 2.65
N ASP A 36 14.23 -2.24 2.73
CA ASP A 36 15.44 -1.46 2.46
C ASP A 36 15.52 -0.91 1.02
N VAL A 37 14.76 -1.53 0.10
CA VAL A 37 14.78 -1.22 -1.34
C VAL A 37 13.54 -0.49 -1.83
N GLY A 38 12.52 -0.29 -0.98
CA GLY A 38 11.25 0.28 -1.42
C GLY A 38 10.07 -0.15 -0.56
N VAL A 39 8.86 -0.15 -1.14
CA VAL A 39 7.64 -0.58 -0.45
C VAL A 39 7.01 -1.77 -1.16
N VAL A 40 6.76 -2.82 -0.40
CA VAL A 40 6.01 -3.98 -0.88
C VAL A 40 4.53 -3.80 -0.54
N VAL A 41 3.67 -3.94 -1.56
CA VAL A 41 2.21 -3.97 -1.43
C VAL A 41 1.75 -5.42 -1.56
N SER A 42 0.95 -5.88 -0.60
CA SER A 42 0.41 -7.24 -0.56
C SER A 42 -1.09 -7.26 -0.31
N SER A 43 -1.74 -8.34 -0.72
CA SER A 43 -3.14 -8.62 -0.40
C SER A 43 -3.28 -8.89 1.10
N LEU A 44 -4.15 -8.17 1.80
CA LEU A 44 -4.37 -8.35 3.23
C LEU A 44 -4.94 -9.75 3.56
N PRO A 45 -5.91 -10.32 2.81
CA PRO A 45 -6.45 -11.64 3.11
C PRO A 45 -5.47 -12.81 2.87
N ARG A 46 -4.57 -12.69 1.88
CA ARG A 46 -3.73 -13.82 1.43
C ARG A 46 -2.24 -13.62 1.63
N GLY A 47 -1.78 -12.40 1.93
CA GLY A 47 -0.36 -12.05 2.01
C GLY A 47 0.37 -12.07 0.67
N GLU A 48 -0.33 -12.31 -0.44
CA GLU A 48 0.24 -12.34 -1.79
C GLU A 48 0.80 -10.98 -2.16
N VAL A 49 2.06 -10.92 -2.60
CA VAL A 49 2.68 -9.68 -3.09
C VAL A 49 2.00 -9.30 -4.40
N ILE A 50 1.42 -8.10 -4.42
CA ILE A 50 0.75 -7.54 -5.59
C ILE A 50 1.76 -6.73 -6.43
N MET A 51 2.59 -5.94 -5.75
CA MET A 51 3.59 -5.10 -6.42
C MET A 51 4.65 -4.60 -5.43
N THR A 52 5.75 -4.11 -6.00
CA THR A 52 6.81 -3.39 -5.28
C THR A 52 6.94 -1.98 -5.87
N LEU A 53 7.07 -0.99 -4.99
CA LEU A 53 7.31 0.42 -5.28
C LEU A 53 8.75 0.80 -4.96
#